data_AF-A0A353QGF1-F1
#
_entry.id   AF-A0A353QGF1-F1
#
_cell.length_a   1.000
_cell.length_b   1.000
_cell.length_c   1.000
_cell.angle_alpha   90.00
_cell.angle_beta   90.00
_cell.angle_gamma   90.00
#
_symmetry.space_group_name_H-M   'P 1'
#
loop_
_entity.id
_entity.type
_entity.pdbx_description
1 polymer ?
#
loop_
_entity_poly.entity_id
_entity_poly.type
_entity_poly.pdbx_seq_one_letter_code
_entity_poly.pdbx_strand_id
1 'polypeptide(L)'
;MRQINPDVVAAYPITPATEVVQIFAGFVADGLVDTEFVTVESEHSAMSACIGASQAGGRVMTATSSQGLALMAEMVYIAAGLRLPIVMAEVNRALSAPINIHCDHSDTMLVRDAGWIQIFSENAQEAY
;
A
#
# COMPACT_ATOMS: atom_id res chain seq x y z
N MET A 1 -7.85 -5.78 6.31
CA MET A 1 -7.93 -4.32 6.60
C MET A 1 -8.99 -3.96 7.64
N ARG A 2 -10.29 -4.24 7.46
CA ARG A 2 -11.35 -3.81 8.41
C ARG A 2 -11.08 -4.19 9.88
N GLN A 3 -10.69 -5.44 10.15
CA GLN A 3 -10.50 -5.94 11.52
C GLN A 3 -9.35 -5.28 12.27
N ILE A 4 -8.32 -4.83 11.57
CA ILE A 4 -7.18 -4.18 12.21
C ILE A 4 -7.45 -2.69 12.47
N ASN A 5 -8.57 -2.14 11.96
CA ASN A 5 -9.03 -0.77 12.15
C ASN A 5 -7.87 0.24 12.13
N PRO A 6 -7.19 0.43 10.98
CA PRO A 6 -6.04 1.34 10.91
C PRO A 6 -6.47 2.76 11.20
N ASP A 7 -5.62 3.55 11.84
CA ASP A 7 -5.92 4.95 12.15
C ASP A 7 -5.88 5.82 10.87
N VAL A 8 -4.98 5.49 9.92
CA VAL A 8 -4.85 6.22 8.64
C VAL A 8 -4.69 5.25 7.47
N VAL A 9 -5.42 5.51 6.39
CA VAL A 9 -5.17 4.91 5.07
C VAL A 9 -4.94 6.01 4.04
N ALA A 10 -3.74 6.04 3.46
CA ALA A 10 -3.43 6.92 2.34
C ALA A 10 -3.53 6.14 1.03
N ALA A 11 -4.34 6.62 0.08
CA ALA A 11 -4.73 5.85 -1.09
C ALA A 11 -4.56 6.63 -2.40
N TYR A 12 -4.06 5.92 -3.42
CA TYR A 12 -4.02 6.36 -4.81
C TYR A 12 -4.48 5.20 -5.72
N PRO A 13 -5.29 5.44 -6.76
CA PRO A 13 -5.83 4.38 -7.60
C PRO A 13 -4.81 3.87 -8.62
N ILE A 14 -4.48 2.57 -8.57
CA ILE A 14 -3.75 1.86 -9.62
C ILE A 14 -4.24 0.40 -9.75
N THR A 15 -4.63 -0.01 -10.95
CA THR A 15 -5.08 -1.39 -11.21
C THR A 15 -3.92 -2.38 -11.03
N PRO A 16 -4.10 -3.55 -10.39
CA PRO A 16 -5.33 -4.08 -9.76
C PRO A 16 -5.60 -3.63 -8.32
N ALA A 17 -4.66 -2.99 -7.61
CA ALA A 17 -4.84 -2.60 -6.20
C ALA A 17 -5.98 -1.60 -5.92
N THR A 18 -6.50 -0.90 -6.92
CA THR A 18 -7.62 0.04 -6.77
C THR A 18 -8.81 -0.52 -5.99
N GLU A 19 -9.14 -1.80 -6.18
CA GLU A 19 -10.29 -2.42 -5.52
C GLU A 19 -10.11 -2.48 -3.98
N VAL A 20 -8.88 -2.68 -3.51
CA VAL A 20 -8.56 -2.74 -2.07
C VAL A 20 -8.97 -1.44 -1.37
N VAL A 21 -8.55 -0.31 -1.92
CA VAL A 21 -8.82 1.01 -1.33
C VAL A 21 -10.26 1.47 -1.56
N GLN A 22 -10.90 1.06 -2.66
CA GLN A 22 -12.31 1.35 -2.92
C GLN A 22 -13.23 0.63 -1.95
N ILE A 23 -13.02 -0.67 -1.72
CA ILE A 23 -13.79 -1.44 -0.74
C ILE A 23 -13.58 -0.86 0.66
N PHE A 24 -12.34 -0.54 1.01
CA PHE A 24 -12.04 0.01 2.33
C PHE A 24 -12.66 1.40 2.54
N ALA A 25 -12.65 2.28 1.53
CA ALA A 25 -13.35 3.56 1.59
C ALA A 25 -14.85 3.40 1.84
N GLY A 26 -15.48 2.33 1.33
CA GLY A 26 -16.85 1.96 1.65
C GLY A 26 -17.04 1.69 3.16
N PHE A 27 -16.14 0.93 3.78
CA PHE A 27 -16.20 0.69 5.24
C PHE A 27 -16.07 1.97 6.06
N VAL A 28 -15.25 2.93 5.61
CA VAL A 28 -15.12 4.25 6.25
C VAL A 28 -16.42 5.03 6.11
N ALA A 29 -16.99 5.11 4.89
CA ALA A 29 -18.23 5.82 4.63
C ALA A 29 -19.43 5.26 5.41
N ASP A 30 -19.46 3.94 5.62
CA ASP A 30 -20.49 3.23 6.38
C ASP A 30 -20.27 3.30 7.91
N GLY A 31 -19.18 3.93 8.38
CA GLY A 31 -18.85 4.03 9.81
C GLY A 31 -18.47 2.70 10.46
N LEU A 32 -17.99 1.73 9.68
CA LEU A 32 -17.58 0.40 10.16
C LEU A 32 -16.14 0.36 10.70
N VAL A 33 -15.38 1.43 10.46
CA VAL A 33 -14.02 1.68 10.93
C VAL A 33 -13.87 3.14 11.34
N ASP A 34 -12.94 3.42 12.24
CA ASP A 34 -12.58 4.77 12.67
C ASP A 34 -11.23 5.13 12.07
N THR A 35 -11.23 5.43 10.77
CA THR A 35 -10.02 5.60 9.95
C THR A 35 -10.07 6.93 9.20
N GLU A 36 -8.98 7.68 9.28
CA GLU A 36 -8.75 8.82 8.38
C GLU A 36 -8.32 8.31 7.00
N PHE A 37 -9.23 8.43 6.02
CA PHE A 37 -8.98 8.02 4.64
C PHE A 37 -8.50 9.21 3.80
N VAL A 38 -7.22 9.21 3.44
CA VAL A 38 -6.57 10.31 2.73
C VAL A 38 -6.41 9.95 1.26
N THR A 39 -7.17 10.63 0.40
CA THR A 39 -6.99 10.55 -1.06
C THR A 39 -5.82 11.44 -1.48
N VAL A 40 -4.68 10.82 -1.78
CA VAL A 40 -3.47 11.53 -2.17
C VAL A 40 -3.38 11.69 -3.70
N GLU A 41 -2.42 12.50 -4.16
CA GLU A 41 -2.21 12.81 -5.58
C GLU A 41 -1.28 11.83 -6.31
N SER A 42 -0.53 10.99 -5.59
CA SER A 42 0.35 9.96 -6.15
C SER A 42 0.73 8.90 -5.12
N GLU A 43 1.30 7.78 -5.56
CA GLU A 43 1.83 6.72 -4.69
C GLU A 43 3.02 7.17 -3.85
N HIS A 44 3.84 8.09 -4.36
CA HIS A 44 4.91 8.71 -3.57
C HIS A 44 4.33 9.47 -2.36
N SER A 45 3.23 10.20 -2.59
CA SER A 45 2.52 10.94 -1.56
C SER A 45 1.77 10.02 -0.61
N ALA A 46 1.30 8.85 -1.08
CA ALA A 46 0.65 7.85 -0.25
C ALA A 46 1.61 7.35 0.85
N MET A 47 2.82 6.94 0.47
CA MET A 47 3.81 6.49 1.47
C MET A 47 4.32 7.65 2.33
N SER A 48 4.50 8.85 1.77
CA SER A 48 4.85 10.04 2.54
C SER A 48 3.83 10.33 3.66
N ALA A 49 2.54 10.25 3.34
CA ALA A 49 1.47 10.41 4.33
C ALA A 49 1.48 9.28 5.37
N CYS A 50 1.67 8.03 4.95
CA CYS A 50 1.81 6.90 5.88
C CYS A 50 3.01 7.05 6.82
N ILE A 51 4.16 7.53 6.32
CA ILE A 51 5.35 7.78 7.15
C ILE A 51 5.06 8.81 8.22
N GLY A 52 4.46 9.96 7.85
CA GLY A 52 4.09 11.00 8.81
C GLY A 52 3.10 10.48 9.87
N ALA A 53 2.05 9.79 9.43
CA ALA A 53 1.05 9.23 10.33
C ALA A 53 1.60 8.12 11.25
N SER A 54 2.51 7.27 10.74
CA SER A 54 3.16 6.24 11.55
C SER A 54 4.11 6.83 12.58
N GLN A 55 4.86 7.88 12.22
CA GLN A 55 5.70 8.62 13.17
C GLN A 55 4.88 9.29 14.27
N ALA A 56 3.66 9.73 13.96
CA ALA A 56 2.73 10.29 14.93
C ALA A 56 2.10 9.23 15.86
N GLY A 57 2.40 7.94 15.66
CA GLY A 57 1.93 6.82 16.49
C GLY A 57 0.74 6.06 15.94
N GLY A 58 0.26 6.39 14.74
CA GLY A 58 -0.86 5.70 14.10
C GLY A 58 -0.46 4.34 13.49
N ARG A 59 -1.39 3.40 13.52
CA ARG A 59 -1.38 2.21 12.67
C ARG A 59 -1.80 2.63 11.27
N VAL A 60 -0.91 2.48 10.31
CA VAL A 60 -1.11 3.01 8.95
C VAL A 60 -1.10 1.92 7.90
N MET A 61 -1.88 2.12 6.85
CA MET A 61 -1.84 1.28 5.66
C MET A 61 -1.91 2.05 4.36
N THR A 62 -1.42 1.43 3.29
CA THR A 62 -1.65 1.84 1.89
C THR A 62 -1.79 0.62 0.99
N ALA A 63 -2.14 0.81 -0.27
CA ALA A 63 -2.16 -0.24 -1.28
C ALA A 63 -1.66 0.29 -2.62
N THR A 64 -0.90 -0.52 -3.36
CA THR A 64 -0.39 -0.14 -4.68
C THR A 64 -0.07 -1.37 -5.55
N SER A 65 0.42 -1.11 -6.76
CA SER A 65 0.79 -2.07 -7.79
C SER A 65 1.86 -1.47 -8.72
N SER A 66 2.81 -2.27 -9.22
CA SER A 66 3.63 -1.91 -10.41
C SER A 66 4.28 -0.52 -10.38
N GLN A 67 3.86 0.37 -11.29
CA GLN A 67 4.42 1.71 -11.46
C GLN A 67 4.22 2.58 -10.23
N GLY A 68 3.16 2.29 -9.46
CA GLY A 68 2.90 2.95 -8.20
C GLY A 68 3.95 2.60 -7.15
N LEU A 69 4.29 1.32 -7.02
CA LEU A 69 5.39 0.89 -6.15
C LEU A 69 6.74 1.46 -6.61
N ALA A 70 6.97 1.52 -7.93
CA ALA A 70 8.18 2.13 -8.49
C ALA A 70 8.29 3.63 -8.18
N LEU A 71 7.18 4.37 -8.28
CA LEU A 71 7.11 5.78 -7.90
C LEU A 71 7.28 5.98 -6.38
N MET A 72 6.82 5.02 -5.58
CA MET A 72 6.91 5.03 -4.13
C MET A 72 8.31 4.63 -3.60
N ALA A 73 9.18 4.07 -4.44
CA ALA A 73 10.39 3.35 -4.02
C ALA A 73 11.30 4.12 -3.06
N GLU A 74 11.56 5.42 -3.30
CA GLU A 74 12.37 6.26 -2.40
C GLU A 74 11.80 6.26 -0.97
N MET A 75 10.48 6.41 -0.85
CA MET A 75 9.79 6.46 0.43
C MET A 75 9.77 5.09 1.14
N VAL A 76 9.78 3.99 0.39
CA VAL A 76 9.89 2.63 0.96
C VAL A 76 11.20 2.49 1.77
N TYR A 77 12.34 2.95 1.23
CA TYR A 77 13.61 2.93 1.96
C TYR A 77 13.58 3.84 3.21
N ILE A 78 12.95 5.01 3.11
CA ILE A 78 12.81 5.95 4.22
C ILE A 78 12.00 5.33 5.36
N ALA A 79 10.84 4.73 5.07
CA ALA A 79 10.00 4.06 6.06
C ALA A 79 10.75 2.96 6.82
N ALA A 80 11.53 2.13 6.11
CA ALA A 80 12.34 1.08 6.71
C ALA A 80 13.48 1.66 7.58
N GLY A 81 14.19 2.67 7.09
CA GLY A 81 15.27 3.34 7.82
C GLY A 81 14.78 3.98 9.13
N LEU A 82 13.55 4.50 9.12
CA LEU A 82 12.88 5.06 10.28
C LEU A 82 12.19 4.01 11.17
N ARG A 83 12.24 2.73 10.81
CA ARG A 83 11.69 1.60 11.57
C ARG A 83 10.18 1.71 11.80
N LEU A 84 9.45 2.21 10.80
CA LEU A 84 8.02 2.48 10.91
C LEU A 84 7.19 1.23 10.56
N PRO A 85 6.23 0.81 11.40
CA PRO A 85 5.41 -0.39 11.17
C PRO A 85 4.26 -0.12 10.19
N ILE A 86 4.59 0.24 8.95
CA ILE A 86 3.63 0.51 7.86
C ILE A 86 3.27 -0.80 7.17
N VAL A 87 1.97 -1.04 6.91
CA VAL A 87 1.53 -2.20 6.12
C VAL A 87 1.09 -1.75 4.74
N MET A 88 1.68 -2.33 3.70
CA MET A 88 1.33 -2.08 2.30
C MET A 88 0.69 -3.32 1.70
N ALA A 89 -0.54 -3.20 1.22
CA ALA A 89 -1.16 -4.22 0.39
C ALA A 89 -0.68 -4.05 -1.06
N GLU A 90 0.35 -4.81 -1.44
CA GLU A 90 0.86 -4.82 -2.80
C GLU A 90 0.13 -5.88 -3.62
N VAL A 91 -0.59 -5.45 -4.66
CA VAL A 91 -1.20 -6.40 -5.61
C VAL A 91 -0.33 -6.45 -6.85
N ASN A 92 0.49 -7.50 -6.91
CA ASN A 92 1.53 -7.68 -7.92
C ASN A 92 1.04 -7.48 -9.36
N ARG A 93 1.80 -6.67 -10.11
CA ARG A 93 1.58 -6.35 -11.51
C ARG A 93 2.90 -6.05 -12.22
N ALA A 94 3.00 -6.51 -13.46
CA ALA A 94 4.17 -6.28 -14.31
C ALA A 94 4.59 -4.80 -14.41
N LEU A 95 5.90 -4.55 -14.30
CA LEU A 95 6.49 -3.27 -14.64
C LEU A 95 6.39 -3.01 -16.15
N SER A 96 6.15 -1.76 -16.54
CA SER A 96 5.94 -1.39 -17.93
C SER A 96 7.18 -1.58 -18.81
N ALA A 97 7.13 -2.54 -19.74
CA ALA A 97 8.05 -2.70 -20.87
C ALA A 97 7.50 -3.66 -21.96
N PRO A 98 6.33 -3.45 -22.59
CA PRO A 98 5.40 -2.30 -22.55
C PRO A 98 4.37 -2.39 -21.40
N ILE A 99 3.35 -1.51 -21.38
CA ILE A 99 2.31 -1.55 -20.34
C ILE A 99 1.67 -2.94 -20.24
N ASN A 100 1.62 -3.46 -19.02
CA ASN A 100 1.02 -4.74 -18.71
C ASN A 100 0.30 -4.63 -17.36
N ILE A 101 -1.01 -4.91 -17.37
CA ILE A 101 -1.86 -4.86 -16.17
C ILE A 101 -1.99 -6.22 -15.50
N HIS A 102 -1.35 -7.26 -16.04
CA HIS A 102 -1.35 -8.61 -15.49
C HIS A 102 -0.22 -8.80 -14.47
N CYS A 103 -0.35 -9.87 -13.69
CA CYS A 103 0.54 -10.20 -12.60
C CYS A 103 1.89 -10.73 -13.09
N ASP A 104 2.95 -10.18 -12.52
CA ASP A 104 4.25 -10.82 -12.28
C ASP A 104 4.82 -10.23 -10.99
N HIS A 105 6.00 -10.66 -10.53
CA HIS A 105 6.62 -10.13 -9.31
C HIS A 105 7.68 -9.03 -9.56
N SER A 106 7.79 -8.50 -10.78
CA SER A 106 8.85 -7.54 -11.13
C SER A 106 8.80 -6.25 -10.30
N ASP A 107 7.61 -5.87 -9.83
CA ASP A 107 7.38 -4.71 -8.98
C ASP A 107 7.88 -4.91 -7.55
N THR A 108 7.42 -5.93 -6.83
CA THR A 108 7.91 -6.25 -5.47
C THR A 108 9.42 -6.55 -5.46
N MET A 109 9.92 -7.19 -6.51
CA MET A 109 11.34 -7.47 -6.66
C MET A 109 12.19 -6.21 -6.86
N LEU A 110 11.60 -5.09 -7.30
CA LEU A 110 12.26 -3.77 -7.36
C LEU A 110 12.72 -3.31 -5.97
N VAL A 111 11.93 -3.60 -4.94
CA VAL A 111 12.14 -3.14 -3.56
C VAL A 111 12.58 -4.26 -2.62
N ARG A 112 13.08 -5.37 -3.16
CA ARG A 112 13.56 -6.52 -2.37
C ARG A 112 14.65 -6.14 -1.35
N ASP A 113 15.46 -5.14 -1.69
CA ASP A 113 16.60 -4.68 -0.90
C ASP A 113 16.22 -3.52 0.04
N ALA A 114 14.94 -3.13 0.08
CA ALA A 114 14.46 -1.96 0.84
C ALA A 114 14.30 -2.20 2.34
N GLY A 115 14.59 -3.40 2.84
CA GLY A 115 14.50 -3.72 4.28
C GLY A 115 13.07 -3.91 4.80
N TRP A 116 12.12 -4.20 3.91
CA TRP A 116 10.74 -4.52 4.25
C TRP A 116 10.54 -6.04 4.42
N ILE A 117 9.63 -6.42 5.31
CA ILE A 117 9.14 -7.80 5.37
C ILE A 117 8.16 -7.98 4.21
N GLN A 118 8.50 -8.86 3.27
CA GLN A 118 7.65 -9.22 2.14
C GLN A 118 7.04 -10.60 2.38
N ILE A 119 5.70 -10.68 2.36
CA ILE A 119 4.94 -11.93 2.48
C ILE A 119 4.05 -12.04 1.25
N PHE A 120 4.16 -13.16 0.55
CA PHE A 120 3.34 -13.48 -0.61
C PHE A 120 2.24 -14.45 -0.20
N SER A 121 1.05 -14.24 -0.73
CA SER A 121 -0.12 -15.08 -0.47
C SER A 121 -0.58 -15.71 -1.79
N GLU A 122 -0.85 -17.01 -1.79
CA GLU A 122 -1.23 -17.74 -3.00
C GLU A 122 -2.74 -17.72 -3.25
N ASN A 123 -3.52 -17.37 -2.22
CA ASN A 123 -4.98 -17.38 -2.27
C ASN A 123 -5.58 -16.31 -1.34
N ALA A 124 -6.89 -16.08 -1.50
CA ALA A 124 -7.62 -15.07 -0.74
C ALA A 124 -7.66 -15.34 0.77
N GLN A 125 -7.54 -16.60 1.21
CA GLN A 125 -7.56 -16.96 2.63
C GLN A 125 -6.23 -16.66 3.31
N GLU A 126 -5.10 -16.83 2.60
CA GLU A 126 -3.78 -16.43 3.07
C GLU A 126 -3.59 -14.91 3.06
N ALA A 127 -4.29 -14.20 2.18
CA ALA A 127 -4.26 -12.74 2.12
C ALA A 127 -5.10 -12.07 3.23
N TYR A 128 -5.98 -12.81 3.90
CA TYR A 128 -6.88 -12.33 4.95
C TYR A 128 -6.25 -12.42 6.33
#